data_AF-A0A7X8UBH2-F1
#
_entry.id   AF-A0A7X8UBH2-F1
#
_cell.length_a   1.000
_cell.length_b   1.000
_cell.length_c   1.000
_cell.angle_alpha   90.00
_cell.angle_beta   90.00
_cell.angle_gamma   90.00
#
_symmetry.space_group_name_H-M   'P 1'
#
loop_
_entity.id
_entity.type
_entity.pdbx_description
1 polymer ?
#
loop_
_entity_poly.entity_id
_entity_poly.type
_entity_poly.pdbx_seq_one_letter_code
_entity_poly.pdbx_strand_id
1 'polypeptide(L)'
;MGKRNTEGISISVSGGLIVFTPSKYRAHPGGSVSWNCAEGPFAVQFFGVSPLETCDAQSEAGNQASRAVRRDAVAGTYPYACAVFAEGRVYLDANCPAIIIDQP
;
A
#
# COMPACT_ATOMS: atom_id res chain seq x y z
N MET A 1 -9.10 -2.37 -26.13
CA MET A 1 -8.18 -2.96 -25.14
C MET A 1 -8.52 -2.35 -23.78
N GLY A 2 -9.35 -3.03 -22.99
CA GLY A 2 -9.90 -2.47 -21.74
C GLY A 2 -8.82 -2.34 -20.66
N LYS A 3 -8.71 -1.17 -20.04
CA LYS A 3 -7.86 -0.96 -18.86
C LYS A 3 -8.37 -1.91 -17.77
N ARG A 4 -7.55 -2.88 -17.37
CA ARG A 4 -7.81 -3.70 -16.17
C ARG A 4 -7.86 -2.73 -15.00
N ASN A 5 -9.04 -2.54 -14.41
CA ASN A 5 -9.18 -1.89 -13.11
C ASN A 5 -8.26 -2.64 -12.14
N THR A 6 -7.15 -2.00 -11.78
CA THR A 6 -6.23 -2.57 -10.80
C THR A 6 -6.84 -2.22 -9.45
N GLU A 7 -7.60 -3.14 -8.87
CA GLU A 7 -8.10 -3.02 -7.51
C GLU A 7 -6.90 -3.01 -6.56
N GLY A 8 -6.39 -1.84 -6.23
CA GLY A 8 -5.19 -1.69 -5.41
C GLY A 8 -4.62 -0.28 -5.43
N ILE A 9 -3.46 -0.14 -4.80
CA ILE A 9 -2.72 1.11 -4.62
C ILE A 9 -1.52 1.08 -5.54
N SER A 10 -1.50 1.97 -6.52
CA SER A 10 -0.33 2.19 -7.36
C SER A 10 0.65 3.12 -6.67
N ILE A 11 1.91 2.71 -6.64
CA ILE A 11 3.05 3.46 -6.10
C ILE A 11 3.92 3.90 -7.27
N SER A 12 4.23 5.19 -7.34
CA SER A 12 5.15 5.77 -8.32
C SER A 12 6.05 6.81 -7.66
N VAL A 13 7.20 7.08 -8.24
CA VAL A 13 8.16 8.10 -7.83
C VAL A 13 8.13 9.21 -8.88
N SER A 14 7.79 10.42 -8.45
CA SER A 14 7.69 11.58 -9.33
C SER A 14 8.26 12.81 -8.64
N GLY A 15 9.19 13.50 -9.31
CA GLY A 15 9.79 14.74 -8.78
C GLY A 15 10.50 14.57 -7.43
N GLY A 16 11.00 13.37 -7.12
CA GLY A 16 11.64 13.06 -5.84
C GLY A 16 10.69 12.69 -4.71
N LEU A 17 9.40 12.50 -5.00
CA LEU A 17 8.36 12.13 -4.04
C LEU A 17 7.75 10.78 -4.40
N ILE A 18 7.28 10.03 -3.40
CA ILE A 18 6.43 8.86 -3.61
C ILE A 18 4.99 9.35 -3.76
N VAL A 19 4.29 8.85 -4.77
CA VAL A 19 2.89 9.14 -5.06
C VAL A 19 2.10 7.83 -4.96
N PHE A 20 1.00 7.88 -4.21
CA PHE A 20 0.09 6.77 -4.01
C PHE A 20 -1.24 7.07 -4.70
N THR A 21 -1.71 6.14 -5.54
CA THR A 21 -2.99 6.26 -6.23
C THR A 21 -3.85 5.02 -5.97
N PRO A 22 -4.89 5.10 -5.12
CA PRO A 22 -5.23 6.24 -4.26
C PRO A 22 -4.28 6.35 -3.04
N SER A 23 -4.17 7.55 -2.46
CA SER A 23 -3.39 7.78 -1.23
C SER A 23 -4.09 7.33 0.04
N LYS A 24 -5.42 7.26 0.00
CA LYS A 24 -6.27 6.65 1.02
C LYS A 24 -7.09 5.54 0.36
N TYR A 25 -6.83 4.30 0.75
CA TYR A 25 -7.51 3.14 0.19
C TYR A 25 -8.52 2.59 1.19
N ARG A 26 -9.78 2.45 0.76
CA ARG A 26 -10.84 1.89 1.59
C ARG A 26 -10.88 0.38 1.43
N ALA A 27 -10.95 -0.33 2.55
CA ALA A 27 -11.11 -1.77 2.60
C ALA A 27 -12.10 -2.15 3.71
N HIS A 28 -12.52 -3.40 3.72
CA HIS A 28 -13.42 -3.97 4.71
C HIS A 28 -12.76 -5.18 5.39
N PRO A 29 -13.14 -5.52 6.64
CA PRO A 29 -12.64 -6.72 7.31
C PRO A 29 -12.87 -7.98 6.49
N GLY A 30 -11.84 -8.81 6.34
CA GLY A 30 -11.87 -10.02 5.49
C GLY A 30 -11.67 -9.78 3.98
N GLY A 31 -11.56 -8.53 3.55
CA GLY A 31 -11.16 -8.17 2.19
C GLY A 31 -9.65 -8.29 1.97
N SER A 32 -9.15 -7.69 0.89
CA SER A 32 -7.71 -7.60 0.61
C SER A 32 -7.29 -6.19 0.23
N VAL A 33 -6.02 -5.89 0.46
CA VAL A 33 -5.35 -4.67 0.00
C VAL A 33 -4.16 -5.10 -0.83
N SER A 34 -3.95 -4.42 -1.96
CA SER A 34 -2.83 -4.71 -2.85
C SER A 34 -2.07 -3.45 -3.22
N TRP A 35 -0.75 -3.57 -3.37
CA TRP A 35 0.16 -2.52 -3.81
C TRP A 35 0.95 -2.99 -5.03
N ASN A 36 1.30 -2.06 -5.91
CA ASN A 36 2.21 -2.31 -7.01
C ASN A 36 3.08 -1.08 -7.29
N CYS A 37 4.34 -1.30 -7.66
CA CYS A 37 5.24 -0.26 -8.13
C CYS A 37 5.95 -0.73 -9.40
N ALA A 38 5.75 -0.04 -10.52
CA ALA A 38 6.37 -0.43 -11.79
C ALA A 38 7.85 -0.02 -11.87
N GLU A 39 8.23 1.02 -11.13
CA GLU A 39 9.54 1.67 -11.24
C GLU A 39 10.63 0.97 -10.43
N GLY A 40 10.27 0.14 -9.45
CA GLY A 40 11.23 -0.46 -8.56
C GLY A 40 10.63 -1.38 -7.50
N PRO A 41 11.47 -2.16 -6.81
CA PRO A 41 11.04 -2.89 -5.63
C PRO A 41 10.61 -1.91 -4.53
N PHE A 42 9.63 -2.34 -3.74
CA PHE A 42 9.07 -1.54 -2.66
C PHE A 42 8.82 -2.36 -1.40
N ALA A 43 8.75 -1.67 -0.28
CA ALA A 43 8.26 -2.18 0.99
C ALA A 43 7.29 -1.17 1.63
N VAL A 44 6.28 -1.68 2.34
CA VAL A 44 5.37 -0.91 3.18
C VAL A 44 5.37 -1.48 4.59
N GLN A 45 5.24 -0.63 5.59
CA GLN A 45 5.17 -1.04 6.99
C GLN A 45 4.21 -0.16 7.78
N PHE A 46 3.31 -0.79 8.53
CA PHE A 46 2.37 -0.11 9.42
C PHE A 46 3.02 0.23 10.76
N PHE A 47 2.67 1.37 11.32
CA PHE A 47 3.08 1.77 12.66
C PHE A 47 2.09 1.23 13.70
N GLY A 48 2.58 0.46 14.68
CA GLY A 48 1.74 -0.08 15.75
C GLY A 48 0.79 -1.18 15.26
N VAL A 49 -0.52 -0.93 15.29
CA VAL A 49 -1.54 -1.93 14.94
C VAL A 49 -1.80 -1.90 13.44
N SER A 50 -1.59 -3.04 12.77
CA SER A 50 -1.96 -3.23 11.36
C SER A 50 -3.42 -3.69 11.22
N PRO A 51 -4.17 -3.25 10.18
CA PRO A 51 -5.46 -3.83 9.84
C PRO A 51 -5.31 -5.15 9.07
N LEU A 52 -4.09 -5.51 8.68
CA LEU A 52 -3.78 -6.69 7.85
C LEU A 52 -3.28 -7.85 8.72
N GLU A 53 -3.26 -9.06 8.16
CA GLU A 53 -2.72 -10.26 8.83
C GLU A 53 -1.22 -10.17 9.14
N THR A 54 -0.50 -9.26 8.47
CA THR A 54 0.91 -8.94 8.68
C THR A 54 1.08 -7.43 8.87
N CYS A 55 2.20 -6.99 9.46
CA CYS A 55 2.47 -5.56 9.63
C CYS A 55 3.15 -4.92 8.42
N ASP A 56 3.45 -5.70 7.39
CA ASP A 56 4.25 -5.29 6.24
C ASP A 56 3.82 -5.95 4.92
N ALA A 57 4.22 -5.33 3.82
CA ALA A 57 4.18 -5.94 2.51
C ALA A 57 5.36 -5.46 1.67
N GLN A 58 5.86 -6.32 0.79
CA GLN A 58 6.96 -5.98 -0.11
C GLN A 58 6.84 -6.76 -1.41
N SER A 59 7.43 -6.22 -2.47
CA SER A 59 7.48 -6.88 -3.78
C SER A 59 8.58 -6.29 -4.64
N GLU A 60 9.02 -7.08 -5.62
CA GLU A 60 9.89 -6.65 -6.71
C GLU A 60 9.17 -5.69 -7.68
N ALA A 61 9.95 -5.01 -8.52
CA ALA A 61 9.45 -4.09 -9.55
C ALA A 61 8.45 -4.77 -10.50
N GLY A 62 7.33 -4.09 -10.75
CA GLY A 62 6.26 -4.56 -11.63
C GLY A 62 5.35 -5.64 -11.02
N ASN A 63 5.72 -6.22 -9.89
CA ASN A 63 4.93 -7.23 -9.19
C ASN A 63 3.97 -6.59 -8.18
N GLN A 64 2.91 -7.33 -7.85
CA GLN A 64 1.89 -6.91 -6.90
C GLN A 64 2.12 -7.61 -5.54
N ALA A 65 2.14 -6.83 -4.46
CA ALA A 65 2.03 -7.35 -3.11
C ALA A 65 0.57 -7.29 -2.67
N SER A 66 -0.03 -8.42 -2.27
CA SER A 66 -1.40 -8.44 -1.73
C SER A 66 -1.39 -8.98 -0.30
N ARG A 67 -2.26 -8.43 0.56
CA ARG A 67 -2.45 -8.84 1.95
C ARG A 67 -3.93 -8.89 2.29
N ALA A 68 -4.31 -9.90 3.07
CA ALA A 68 -5.65 -9.99 3.63
C ALA A 68 -5.83 -8.98 4.77
N VAL A 69 -6.99 -8.33 4.81
CA VAL A 69 -7.45 -7.54 5.95
C VAL A 69 -7.96 -8.51 7.01
N ARG A 70 -7.52 -8.35 8.26
CA ARG A 70 -8.00 -9.22 9.34
C ARG A 70 -9.51 -9.12 9.47
N ARG A 71 -10.17 -10.24 9.75
CA ARG A 71 -11.63 -10.27 9.95
C ARG A 71 -12.08 -9.50 11.20
N ASP A 72 -11.18 -9.32 12.15
CA ASP A 72 -11.38 -8.55 13.38
C ASP A 72 -10.81 -7.12 13.30
N ALA A 73 -10.44 -6.64 12.10
CA ALA A 73 -9.94 -5.29 11.92
C ALA A 73 -11.01 -4.27 12.35
N VAL A 74 -10.63 -3.42 13.31
CA VAL A 74 -11.49 -2.34 13.81
C VAL A 74 -11.59 -1.25 12.74
N ALA A 75 -12.71 -0.53 12.68
CA ALA A 75 -12.77 0.65 11.81
C ALA A 75 -11.79 1.72 12.26
N GLY A 76 -11.14 2.36 11.29
CA GLY A 76 -10.13 3.35 11.57
C GLY A 76 -9.28 3.67 10.35
N THR A 77 -8.36 4.61 10.55
CA THR A 77 -7.34 4.97 9.57
C THR A 77 -6.00 4.43 10.05
N TYR A 78 -5.38 3.63 9.20
CA TYR A 78 -4.14 2.91 9.46
C TYR A 78 -3.06 3.44 8.53
N PRO A 79 -2.27 4.43 8.98
CA PRO A 79 -1.20 4.96 8.16
C PRO A 79 -0.01 3.99 8.12
N TYR A 80 0.74 4.05 7.03
CA TYR A 80 1.93 3.24 6.83
C TYR A 80 3.07 4.08 6.25
N ALA A 81 4.30 3.60 6.42
CA ALA A 81 5.46 4.08 5.68
C ALA A 81 5.68 3.24 4.44
N CYS A 82 6.29 3.83 3.42
CA CYS A 82 6.72 3.15 2.21
C CYS A 82 8.16 3.54 1.86
N ALA A 83 8.91 2.54 1.42
CA ALA A 83 10.21 2.70 0.79
C ALA A 83 10.16 2.16 -0.63
N VAL A 84 10.75 2.88 -1.58
CA VAL A 84 10.88 2.45 -2.98
C VAL A 84 12.32 2.63 -3.42
N PHE A 85 12.90 1.61 -4.04
CA PHE A 85 14.21 1.74 -4.70
C PHE A 85 14.01 1.95 -6.19
N ALA A 86 14.30 3.16 -6.68
CA ALA A 86 14.18 3.53 -8.09
C ALA A 86 15.38 4.40 -8.50
N GLU A 87 15.84 4.25 -9.74
CA GLU A 87 16.93 5.07 -10.29
C GLU A 87 18.22 5.07 -9.43
N GLY A 88 18.53 3.95 -8.77
CA GLY A 88 19.70 3.82 -7.91
C GLY A 88 19.59 4.56 -6.57
N ARG A 89 18.39 5.00 -6.18
CA ARG A 89 18.13 5.74 -4.94
C ARG A 89 16.99 5.09 -4.15
N VAL A 90 16.97 5.33 -2.85
CA VAL A 90 15.84 4.96 -1.99
C VAL A 90 15.02 6.21 -1.70
N TYR A 91 13.74 6.16 -2.06
CA TYR A 91 12.74 7.15 -1.70
C TYR A 91 11.97 6.64 -0.48
N LEU A 92 11.66 7.54 0.44
CA LEU A 92 10.94 7.22 1.67
C LEU A 92 9.77 8.20 1.83
N ASP A 93 8.59 7.66 2.09
CA ASP A 93 7.44 8.42 2.55
C ASP A 93 6.90 7.77 3.82
N ALA A 94 7.03 8.47 4.93
CA ALA A 94 6.56 8.00 6.22
C ALA A 94 5.21 8.64 6.54
N ASN A 95 4.21 7.80 6.79
CA ASN A 95 2.96 8.18 7.43
C ASN A 95 2.00 9.07 6.60
N CYS A 96 2.26 9.30 5.31
CA CYS A 96 1.32 9.99 4.41
C CYS A 96 0.22 9.08 3.83
N PRO A 97 0.49 7.85 3.36
CA PRO A 97 -0.56 6.98 2.84
C PRO A 97 -1.26 6.22 3.97
N ALA A 98 -2.53 5.86 3.76
CA ALA A 98 -3.30 5.12 4.76
C ALA A 98 -4.31 4.13 4.16
N ILE A 99 -4.57 3.06 4.92
CA ILE A 99 -5.70 2.17 4.71
C ILE A 99 -6.83 2.59 5.65
N ILE A 100 -8.04 2.72 5.11
CA ILE A 100 -9.25 3.02 5.88
C ILE A 100 -10.07 1.73 5.95
N ILE A 101 -10.32 1.26 7.16
CA ILE A 101 -11.28 0.17 7.38
C ILE A 101 -12.64 0.79 7.67
N ASP A 102 -13.59 0.53 6.78
CA ASP A 102 -14.99 0.93 6.96
C ASP A 102 -15.71 -0.10 7.85
N GLN A 103 -16.66 0.35 8.69
CA GLN A 103 -17.57 -0.60 9.33
C GLN A 103 -18.58 -1.11 8.31
N PRO A 104 -18.94 -2.41 8.36
CA PRO A 104 -20.05 -2.95 7.60
C PRO A 104 -21.38 -2.27 7.95
#